data_AF-A0A229TLE2-F1
#
_entry.id   AF-A0A229TLE2-F1
#
_cell.length_a   1.000
_cell.length_b   1.000
_cell.length_c   1.000
_cell.angle_alpha   90.00
_cell.angle_beta   90.00
_cell.angle_gamma   90.00
#
_symmetry.space_group_name_H-M   'P 1'
#
loop_
_entity.id
_entity.type
_entity.pdbx_description
1 polymer ?
#
loop_
_entity_poly.entity_id
_entity_poly.type
_entity_poly.pdbx_seq_one_letter_code
_entity_poly.pdbx_strand_id
1 'polypeptide(L)'
;MRPRTRRDVLRASALAALAVPLAACATGYSDEPDPLALLAEQARADAAAADAVAASSSADAEVASQYSAARAAHAQALQSEVDRLNRPKSQPAVVVPSEQGMAGLKQRLATARQQAEGLVGGLPRYRAGLVAAVAGGCAGLQQVGNRLGPGAAPGAVAATASAIPPESVGPVQQALSAEHAALWIYGLVSAFLPGTYSAGVAEGTSEHQDRRDACVRMLTAVGVEPGVAEPAYLTPQPVTDATSAKSVVATAEADAATAWRGVLEQTDDAALREVALKALLASARRGTRWREAAGEQPTAIVLPGSAQS
;
A
#
# COMPACT_ATOMS: atom_id res chain seq x y z
N MET A 1 -16.14 -5.39 82.77
CA MET A 1 -16.36 -6.80 82.44
C MET A 1 -17.86 -7.06 82.34
N ARG A 2 -18.37 -7.30 81.13
CA ARG A 2 -19.72 -7.83 80.89
C ARG A 2 -19.55 -9.08 80.01
N PRO A 3 -20.04 -10.26 80.43
CA PRO A 3 -19.82 -11.50 79.69
C PRO A 3 -20.82 -11.57 78.54
N ARG A 4 -20.34 -11.88 77.33
CA ARG A 4 -21.21 -12.31 76.23
C ARG A 4 -21.12 -13.83 76.12
N THR A 5 -22.28 -14.44 76.31
CA THR A 5 -22.52 -15.87 76.42
C THR A 5 -22.75 -16.52 75.06
N ARG A 6 -22.56 -17.84 75.08
CA ARG A 6 -22.77 -18.82 74.02
C ARG A 6 -24.22 -18.82 73.54
N ARG A 7 -24.50 -18.21 72.39
CA ARG A 7 -25.65 -18.47 71.50
C ARG A 7 -25.41 -17.71 70.20
N ASP A 8 -25.76 -18.35 69.09
CA ASP A 8 -25.56 -17.92 67.69
C ASP A 8 -24.31 -18.49 67.00
N VAL A 9 -23.90 -19.68 67.45
CA VAL A 9 -23.20 -20.65 66.62
C VAL A 9 -24.24 -21.35 65.72
N LEU A 10 -23.98 -21.35 64.41
CA LEU A 10 -24.59 -22.14 63.31
C LEU A 10 -25.88 -21.63 62.63
N ARG A 11 -25.71 -20.90 61.51
CA ARG A 11 -26.30 -21.20 60.18
C ARG A 11 -25.25 -20.76 59.12
N ALA A 12 -24.50 -21.67 58.50
CA ALA A 12 -24.81 -22.36 57.24
C ALA A 12 -25.10 -21.33 56.11
N SER A 13 -24.37 -21.21 54.99
CA SER A 13 -23.56 -22.18 54.23
C SER A 13 -22.65 -21.40 53.27
N ALA A 14 -21.40 -21.82 53.11
CA ALA A 14 -20.48 -21.26 52.13
C ALA A 14 -20.77 -21.81 50.74
N LEU A 15 -21.17 -20.94 49.80
CA LEU A 15 -21.09 -21.21 48.37
C LEU A 15 -19.66 -20.91 47.91
N ALA A 16 -18.78 -21.90 48.03
CA ALA A 16 -17.51 -21.88 47.31
C ALA A 16 -17.79 -22.27 45.85
N ALA A 17 -18.07 -21.28 45.01
CA ALA A 17 -18.04 -21.47 43.57
C ALA A 17 -16.57 -21.68 43.17
N LEU A 18 -16.17 -22.95 43.04
CA LEU A 18 -14.95 -23.34 42.37
C LEU A 18 -15.08 -22.92 40.90
N ALA A 19 -14.58 -21.73 40.57
CA ALA A 19 -14.35 -21.33 39.19
C ALA A 19 -13.25 -22.24 38.64
N VAL A 20 -13.65 -23.34 38.03
CA VAL A 20 -12.79 -24.13 37.15
C VAL A 20 -12.46 -23.20 35.98
N PRO A 21 -11.18 -22.87 35.70
CA PRO A 21 -10.85 -22.17 34.48
C PRO A 21 -11.15 -23.15 33.35
N LEU A 22 -12.29 -22.93 32.68
CA LEU A 22 -12.54 -23.53 31.38
C LEU A 22 -11.42 -22.99 30.48
N ALA A 23 -10.42 -23.84 30.21
CA ALA A 23 -9.52 -23.64 29.10
C ALA A 23 -10.39 -23.64 27.85
N ALA A 24 -10.83 -22.45 27.44
CA ALA A 24 -11.47 -22.26 26.16
C ALA A 24 -10.46 -22.73 25.13
N CYS A 25 -10.79 -23.82 24.44
CA CYS A 25 -10.17 -24.11 23.16
C CYS A 25 -10.36 -22.86 22.33
N ALA A 26 -9.32 -22.03 22.20
CA ALA A 26 -9.33 -20.89 21.30
C ALA A 26 -9.49 -21.48 19.90
N THR A 27 -10.73 -21.61 19.45
CA THR A 27 -11.05 -21.70 18.03
C THR A 27 -10.27 -20.55 17.41
N GLY A 28 -9.39 -20.77 16.45
CA GLY A 28 -8.40 -19.79 15.96
C GLY A 28 -8.95 -18.48 15.35
N TYR A 29 -10.16 -18.08 15.70
CA TYR A 29 -10.77 -16.77 15.48
C TYR A 29 -10.34 -15.78 16.55
N SER A 30 -9.98 -14.58 16.10
CA SER A 30 -9.69 -13.44 16.96
C SER A 30 -11.01 -12.81 17.44
N ASP A 31 -11.13 -12.57 18.75
CA ASP A 31 -12.25 -11.83 19.35
C ASP A 31 -12.10 -10.30 19.17
N GLU A 32 -10.95 -9.84 18.69
CA GLU A 32 -10.73 -8.42 18.38
C GLU A 32 -11.37 -8.00 17.06
N PRO A 33 -11.87 -6.74 16.97
CA PRO A 33 -12.33 -6.17 15.71
C PRO A 33 -11.26 -6.21 14.61
N ASP A 34 -11.72 -6.21 13.36
CA ASP A 34 -10.80 -6.23 12.23
C ASP A 34 -10.09 -4.87 12.04
N PRO A 35 -8.74 -4.82 12.00
CA PRO A 35 -8.01 -3.56 11.84
C PRO A 35 -8.25 -2.86 10.49
N LEU A 36 -8.69 -3.59 9.45
CA LEU A 36 -9.02 -3.01 8.14
C LEU A 36 -10.41 -2.35 8.11
N ALA A 37 -11.27 -2.59 9.10
CA ALA A 37 -12.59 -1.99 9.16
C ALA A 37 -12.53 -0.45 9.16
N LEU A 38 -11.55 0.13 9.87
CA LEU A 38 -11.31 1.58 9.86
C LEU A 38 -10.91 2.07 8.46
N LEU A 39 -9.99 1.38 7.78
CA LEU A 39 -9.53 1.80 6.45
C LEU A 39 -10.66 1.71 5.42
N ALA A 40 -11.52 0.69 5.51
CA ALA A 40 -12.68 0.52 4.62
C ALA A 40 -13.68 1.67 4.80
N GLU A 41 -14.01 2.00 6.05
CA GLU A 41 -14.94 3.09 6.36
C GLU A 41 -14.36 4.47 6.03
N GLN A 42 -13.08 4.69 6.32
CA GLN A 42 -12.38 5.91 5.91
C GLN A 42 -12.42 6.07 4.39
N ALA A 43 -12.16 5.00 3.63
CA ALA A 43 -12.21 5.03 2.16
C ALA A 43 -13.61 5.38 1.61
N ARG A 44 -14.68 4.84 2.21
CA ARG A 44 -16.06 5.22 1.85
C ARG A 44 -16.33 6.71 2.11
N ALA A 45 -15.95 7.20 3.29
CA ALA A 45 -16.15 8.60 3.65
C ALA A 45 -15.34 9.55 2.76
N ASP A 46 -14.12 9.15 2.38
CA ASP A 46 -13.27 9.90 1.47
C ASP A 46 -13.87 9.97 0.05
N ALA A 47 -14.41 8.86 -0.46
CA ALA A 47 -15.07 8.82 -1.77
C ALA A 47 -16.31 9.74 -1.80
N ALA A 48 -17.17 9.65 -0.78
CA ALA A 48 -18.35 10.51 -0.65
C ALA A 48 -17.99 12.01 -0.55
N ALA A 49 -16.91 12.35 0.16
CA ALA A 49 -16.41 13.72 0.21
C ALA A 49 -15.92 14.20 -1.17
N ALA A 50 -15.29 13.33 -1.95
CA ALA A 50 -14.84 13.66 -3.30
C ALA A 50 -16.00 13.82 -4.28
N ASP A 51 -17.04 13.00 -4.19
CA ASP A 51 -18.28 13.19 -4.97
C ASP A 51 -18.93 14.56 -4.68
N ALA A 52 -18.95 14.98 -3.42
CA ALA A 52 -19.46 16.30 -3.03
C ALA A 52 -18.63 17.45 -3.63
N VAL A 53 -17.30 17.31 -3.70
CA VAL A 53 -16.43 18.28 -4.38
C VAL A 53 -16.66 18.28 -5.88
N ALA A 54 -16.77 17.11 -6.50
CA ALA A 54 -17.03 16.98 -7.93
C ALA A 54 -18.35 17.62 -8.36
N ALA A 55 -19.39 17.48 -7.52
CA ALA A 55 -20.70 18.09 -7.75
C ALA A 55 -20.73 19.62 -7.54
N SER A 56 -19.81 20.16 -6.74
CA SER A 56 -19.82 21.59 -6.34
C SER A 56 -18.79 22.47 -7.07
N SER A 57 -17.77 21.88 -7.71
CA SER A 57 -16.77 22.63 -8.50
C SER A 57 -16.46 21.93 -9.83
N SER A 58 -16.87 22.54 -10.93
CA SER A 58 -16.53 22.07 -12.28
C SER A 58 -15.01 22.13 -12.56
N ALA A 59 -14.30 23.06 -11.92
CA ALA A 59 -12.84 23.19 -12.05
C ALA A 59 -12.07 22.05 -11.36
N ASP A 60 -12.72 21.29 -10.48
CA ASP A 60 -12.11 20.24 -9.65
C ASP A 60 -12.74 18.88 -9.95
N ALA A 61 -13.81 18.85 -10.75
CA ALA A 61 -14.63 17.68 -11.00
C ALA A 61 -13.83 16.48 -11.50
N GLU A 62 -12.93 16.66 -12.46
CA GLU A 62 -12.13 15.55 -12.99
C GLU A 62 -11.24 14.90 -11.92
N VAL A 63 -10.47 15.71 -11.19
CA VAL A 63 -9.57 15.22 -10.12
C VAL A 63 -10.38 14.60 -8.99
N ALA A 64 -11.50 15.22 -8.61
CA ALA A 64 -12.38 14.71 -7.56
C ALA A 64 -13.08 13.40 -7.98
N SER A 65 -13.48 13.24 -9.25
CA SER A 65 -14.04 11.98 -9.76
C SER A 65 -12.99 10.86 -9.79
N GLN A 66 -11.75 11.13 -10.22
CA GLN A 66 -10.66 10.13 -10.15
C GLN A 66 -10.39 9.71 -8.69
N TYR A 67 -10.36 10.68 -7.77
CA TYR A 67 -10.23 10.42 -6.34
C TYR A 67 -11.37 9.53 -5.82
N SER A 68 -12.61 9.89 -6.13
CA SER A 68 -13.80 9.14 -5.68
C SER A 68 -13.76 7.69 -6.16
N ALA A 69 -13.54 7.48 -7.46
CA ALA A 69 -13.46 6.15 -8.05
C ALA A 69 -12.38 5.28 -7.39
N ALA A 70 -11.19 5.83 -7.17
CA ALA A 70 -10.10 5.11 -6.52
C ALA A 70 -10.42 4.78 -5.05
N ARG A 71 -10.93 5.74 -4.26
CA ARG A 71 -11.28 5.49 -2.85
C ARG A 71 -12.48 4.54 -2.71
N ALA A 72 -13.45 4.57 -3.62
CA ALA A 72 -14.54 3.61 -3.66
C ALA A 72 -14.05 2.17 -3.92
N ALA A 73 -13.11 2.00 -4.85
CA ALA A 73 -12.50 0.70 -5.12
C ALA A 73 -11.67 0.20 -3.93
N HIS A 74 -10.90 1.07 -3.26
CA HIS A 74 -10.20 0.70 -2.03
C HIS A 74 -11.17 0.24 -0.94
N ALA A 75 -12.27 0.97 -0.75
CA ALA A 75 -13.30 0.61 0.22
C ALA A 75 -13.88 -0.78 -0.05
N GLN A 76 -14.18 -1.10 -1.32
CA GLN A 76 -14.71 -2.40 -1.72
C GLN A 76 -13.70 -3.54 -1.46
N ALA A 77 -12.43 -3.35 -1.83
CA ALA A 77 -11.39 -4.36 -1.64
C ALA A 77 -11.11 -4.62 -0.14
N LEU A 78 -11.03 -3.55 0.66
CA LEU A 78 -10.85 -3.65 2.10
C LEU A 78 -12.06 -4.30 2.79
N GLN A 79 -13.28 -3.91 2.40
CA GLN A 79 -14.49 -4.49 2.98
C GLN A 79 -14.62 -5.97 2.64
N SER A 80 -14.29 -6.37 1.41
CA SER A 80 -14.32 -7.78 1.00
C SER A 80 -13.38 -8.63 1.86
N GLU A 81 -12.21 -8.10 2.22
CA GLU A 81 -11.27 -8.78 3.12
C GLU A 81 -11.74 -8.80 4.59
N VAL A 82 -12.36 -7.71 5.07
CA VAL A 82 -13.00 -7.68 6.40
C VAL A 82 -14.11 -8.74 6.48
N ASP A 83 -14.98 -8.82 5.48
CA ASP A 83 -16.10 -9.75 5.43
C ASP A 83 -15.62 -11.20 5.35
N ARG A 84 -14.54 -11.47 4.58
CA ARG A 84 -13.92 -12.80 4.46
C ARG A 84 -13.50 -13.39 5.81
N LEU A 85 -12.98 -12.56 6.71
CA LEU A 85 -12.52 -13.01 8.03
C LEU A 85 -13.63 -13.08 9.08
N ASN A 86 -14.79 -12.46 8.81
CA ASN A 86 -15.99 -12.50 9.66
C ASN A 86 -15.68 -12.25 11.16
N ARG A 87 -14.82 -11.27 11.44
CA ARG A 87 -14.46 -10.86 12.81
C ARG A 87 -15.60 -10.06 13.48
N PRO A 88 -15.59 -9.93 14.82
CA PRO A 88 -16.56 -9.09 15.52
C PRO A 88 -16.63 -7.67 14.95
N LYS A 89 -17.85 -7.17 14.75
CA LYS A 89 -18.09 -5.85 14.17
C LYS A 89 -17.72 -4.75 15.17
N SER A 90 -17.10 -3.70 14.67
CA SER A 90 -16.88 -2.43 15.38
C SER A 90 -17.51 -1.28 14.61
N GLN A 91 -17.72 -0.15 15.29
CA GLN A 91 -18.04 1.14 14.66
C GLN A 91 -16.77 1.99 14.65
N PRO A 92 -15.91 1.88 13.61
CA PRO A 92 -14.68 2.65 13.57
C PRO A 92 -14.95 4.15 13.43
N ALA A 93 -14.18 4.97 14.13
CA ALA A 93 -14.27 6.42 14.03
C ALA A 93 -13.42 6.93 12.87
N VAL A 94 -14.08 7.36 11.78
CA VAL A 94 -13.44 8.00 10.63
C VAL A 94 -12.83 9.34 11.03
N VAL A 95 -11.63 9.63 10.51
CA VAL A 95 -10.99 10.94 10.65
C VAL A 95 -11.59 11.89 9.61
N VAL A 96 -12.26 12.93 10.07
CA VAL A 96 -12.85 13.99 9.24
C VAL A 96 -12.08 15.29 9.48
N PRO A 97 -11.41 15.86 8.46
CA PRO A 97 -10.73 17.14 8.61
C PRO A 97 -11.73 18.30 8.78
N SER A 98 -11.28 19.38 9.40
CA SER A 98 -12.04 20.64 9.49
C SER A 98 -12.10 21.37 8.15
N GLU A 99 -11.07 21.21 7.31
CA GLU A 99 -10.99 21.80 5.97
C GLU A 99 -12.00 21.17 5.01
N GLN A 100 -12.57 22.01 4.13
CA GLN A 100 -13.53 21.59 3.09
C GLN A 100 -12.88 21.60 1.70
N GLY A 101 -13.62 21.16 0.68
CA GLY A 101 -13.16 21.20 -0.71
C GLY A 101 -11.88 20.38 -0.94
N MET A 102 -11.04 20.84 -1.87
CA MET A 102 -9.76 20.19 -2.17
C MET A 102 -8.78 20.17 -1.00
N ALA A 103 -8.79 21.18 -0.14
CA ALA A 103 -7.95 21.20 1.07
C ALA A 103 -8.33 20.03 2.01
N GLY A 104 -9.63 19.80 2.18
CA GLY A 104 -10.16 18.64 2.88
C GLY A 104 -9.77 17.31 2.23
N LEU A 105 -9.90 17.19 0.89
CA LEU A 105 -9.49 15.97 0.18
C LEU A 105 -7.99 15.67 0.30
N LYS A 106 -7.14 16.70 0.22
CA LYS A 106 -5.70 16.58 0.46
C LYS A 106 -5.39 16.00 1.84
N GLN A 107 -6.05 16.50 2.89
CA GLN A 107 -5.82 16.01 4.26
C GLN A 107 -6.36 14.59 4.47
N ARG A 108 -7.51 14.26 3.86
CA ARG A 108 -8.08 12.90 3.86
C ARG A 108 -7.13 11.89 3.22
N LEU A 109 -6.60 12.21 2.04
CA LEU A 109 -5.70 11.33 1.31
C LEU A 109 -4.39 11.08 2.06
N ALA A 110 -3.83 12.13 2.68
CA ALA A 110 -2.65 12.01 3.52
C ALA A 110 -2.90 11.10 4.74
N THR A 111 -4.04 11.29 5.41
CA THR A 111 -4.47 10.44 6.53
C THR A 111 -4.65 8.99 6.10
N ALA A 112 -5.37 8.75 5.00
CA ALA A 112 -5.62 7.42 4.46
C ALA A 112 -4.32 6.69 4.09
N ARG A 113 -3.36 7.39 3.47
CA ARG A 113 -2.05 6.84 3.16
C ARG A 113 -1.28 6.47 4.43
N GLN A 114 -1.22 7.36 5.41
CA GLN A 114 -0.51 7.12 6.68
C GLN A 114 -1.11 5.94 7.45
N GLN A 115 -2.44 5.85 7.52
CA GLN A 115 -3.14 4.73 8.16
C GLN A 115 -2.83 3.40 7.47
N ALA A 116 -2.79 3.38 6.14
CA ALA A 116 -2.43 2.18 5.38
C ALA A 116 -0.97 1.78 5.61
N GLU A 117 -0.01 2.69 5.44
CA GLU A 117 1.41 2.42 5.67
C GLU A 117 1.68 1.87 7.09
N GLY A 118 1.01 2.43 8.10
CA GLY A 118 1.16 2.02 9.50
C GLY A 118 0.71 0.59 9.82
N LEU A 119 -0.10 -0.04 8.96
CA LEU A 119 -0.57 -1.41 9.16
C LEU A 119 0.25 -2.47 8.42
N VAL A 120 1.04 -2.09 7.40
CA VAL A 120 1.74 -3.04 6.53
C VAL A 120 2.65 -4.00 7.31
N GLY A 121 3.37 -3.50 8.32
CA GLY A 121 4.30 -4.30 9.11
C GLY A 121 3.64 -5.39 9.96
N GLY A 122 2.43 -5.14 10.48
CA GLY A 122 1.77 -6.02 11.47
C GLY A 122 0.73 -6.98 10.91
N LEU A 123 0.42 -6.92 9.62
CA LEU A 123 -0.64 -7.72 9.01
C LEU A 123 -0.13 -9.08 8.47
N PRO A 124 -0.98 -10.11 8.36
CA PRO A 124 -0.66 -11.31 7.60
C PRO A 124 -0.34 -10.99 6.12
N ARG A 125 0.51 -11.80 5.49
CA ARG A 125 1.12 -11.53 4.16
C ARG A 125 0.15 -10.99 3.10
N TYR A 126 -0.94 -11.70 2.80
CA TYR A 126 -1.95 -11.24 1.82
C TYR A 126 -2.53 -9.86 2.17
N ARG A 127 -2.81 -9.61 3.45
CA ARG A 127 -3.37 -8.34 3.93
C ARG A 127 -2.33 -7.21 3.91
N ALA A 128 -1.06 -7.52 4.15
CA ALA A 128 0.04 -6.57 4.01
C ALA A 128 0.14 -6.07 2.56
N GLY A 129 0.06 -6.97 1.58
CA GLY A 129 0.00 -6.62 0.15
C GLY A 129 -1.20 -5.77 -0.22
N LEU A 130 -2.40 -6.15 0.23
CA LEU A 130 -3.64 -5.39 0.02
C LEU A 130 -3.52 -3.95 0.54
N VAL A 131 -3.08 -3.78 1.78
CA VAL A 131 -2.97 -2.46 2.40
C VAL A 131 -1.84 -1.63 1.79
N ALA A 132 -0.73 -2.27 1.42
CA ALA A 132 0.34 -1.58 0.69
C ALA A 132 -0.13 -1.12 -0.69
N ALA A 133 -0.98 -1.90 -1.38
CA ALA A 133 -1.60 -1.48 -2.63
C ALA A 133 -2.48 -0.24 -2.41
N VAL A 134 -3.31 -0.21 -1.36
CA VAL A 134 -4.10 0.98 -1.00
C VAL A 134 -3.21 2.20 -0.71
N ALA A 135 -2.09 2.01 0.01
CA ALA A 135 -1.11 3.07 0.24
C ALA A 135 -0.49 3.58 -1.08
N GLY A 136 -0.14 2.66 -1.98
CA GLY A 136 0.30 2.93 -3.36
C GLY A 136 -0.70 3.73 -4.17
N GLY A 137 -1.98 3.33 -4.16
CA GLY A 137 -3.06 4.04 -4.83
C GLY A 137 -3.25 5.46 -4.30
N CYS A 138 -3.20 5.64 -2.98
CA CYS A 138 -3.24 6.97 -2.36
C CYS A 138 -2.03 7.83 -2.75
N ALA A 139 -0.83 7.24 -2.77
CA ALA A 139 0.39 7.94 -3.18
C ALA A 139 0.36 8.32 -4.68
N GLY A 140 -0.17 7.44 -5.53
CA GLY A 140 -0.44 7.69 -6.93
C GLY A 140 -1.42 8.86 -7.13
N LEU A 141 -2.57 8.86 -6.44
CA LEU A 141 -3.55 9.95 -6.49
C LEU A 141 -2.95 11.31 -6.10
N GLN A 142 -2.00 11.35 -5.15
CA GLN A 142 -1.28 12.57 -4.77
C GLN A 142 -0.45 13.17 -5.92
N GLN A 143 -0.21 12.41 -7.00
CA GLN A 143 0.48 12.89 -8.20
C GLN A 143 -0.47 13.22 -9.35
N VAL A 144 -1.79 13.15 -9.17
CA VAL A 144 -2.76 13.61 -10.17
C VAL A 144 -2.88 15.13 -10.06
N GLY A 145 -2.33 15.83 -11.04
CA GLY A 145 -2.14 17.28 -11.00
C GLY A 145 -1.38 17.72 -9.74
N ASN A 146 -1.70 18.92 -9.25
CA ASN A 146 -1.03 19.52 -8.09
C ASN A 146 -1.96 19.79 -6.90
N ARG A 147 -3.27 19.60 -7.05
CA ARG A 147 -4.29 20.06 -6.07
C ARG A 147 -4.35 19.19 -4.81
N LEU A 148 -4.07 17.90 -4.93
CA LEU A 148 -4.05 16.96 -3.79
C LEU A 148 -2.75 17.04 -2.97
N GLY A 149 -1.79 17.84 -3.43
CA GLY A 149 -0.46 17.99 -2.84
C GLY A 149 0.45 16.78 -3.08
N PRO A 150 1.78 16.98 -3.08
CA PRO A 150 2.73 15.97 -3.56
C PRO A 150 2.85 14.71 -2.67
N GLY A 151 2.22 14.73 -1.47
CA GLY A 151 2.38 13.69 -0.46
C GLY A 151 3.77 13.64 0.17
N ALA A 152 3.93 12.81 1.20
CA ALA A 152 5.25 12.51 1.75
C ALA A 152 6.06 11.64 0.77
N ALA A 153 7.34 11.94 0.58
CA ALA A 153 8.22 11.04 -0.17
C ALA A 153 8.46 9.75 0.64
N PRO A 154 8.43 8.56 0.03
CA PRO A 154 8.64 7.29 0.74
C PRO A 154 10.09 7.10 1.26
N GLY A 155 11.03 7.98 0.90
CA GLY A 155 12.43 7.87 1.25
C GLY A 155 13.22 6.94 0.33
N ALA A 156 14.54 6.97 0.44
CA ALA A 156 15.42 6.11 -0.36
C ALA A 156 15.29 4.64 0.04
N VAL A 157 15.42 3.75 -0.95
CA VAL A 157 15.44 2.30 -0.74
C VAL A 157 16.88 1.85 -0.52
N ALA A 158 17.11 1.06 0.53
CA ALA A 158 18.38 0.42 0.83
C ALA A 158 18.16 -1.06 1.15
N ALA A 159 19.22 -1.86 1.07
CA ALA A 159 19.15 -3.27 1.48
C ALA A 159 18.87 -3.38 3.00
N THR A 160 18.20 -4.45 3.41
CA THR A 160 18.01 -4.76 4.83
C THR A 160 19.35 -5.02 5.51
N ALA A 161 19.47 -4.69 6.81
CA ALA A 161 20.65 -5.02 7.60
C ALA A 161 20.72 -6.53 7.91
N SER A 162 19.55 -7.17 8.03
CA SER A 162 19.41 -8.61 8.26
C SER A 162 19.29 -9.37 6.94
N ALA A 163 19.69 -10.64 6.97
CA ALA A 163 19.47 -11.59 5.87
C ALA A 163 17.97 -11.74 5.57
N ILE A 164 17.61 -11.78 4.29
CA ILE A 164 16.23 -12.02 3.88
C ILE A 164 15.80 -13.46 4.19
N PRO A 165 14.53 -13.71 4.54
CA PRO A 165 14.03 -15.09 4.74
C PRO A 165 14.11 -15.92 3.44
N PRO A 166 14.31 -17.25 3.51
CA PRO A 166 14.39 -18.10 2.33
C PRO A 166 13.17 -18.02 1.40
N GLU A 167 11.96 -17.89 1.95
CA GLU A 167 10.73 -17.73 1.16
C GLU A 167 10.68 -16.40 0.40
N SER A 168 11.48 -15.41 0.81
CA SER A 168 11.53 -14.08 0.20
C SER A 168 12.50 -14.03 -0.99
N VAL A 169 13.32 -15.06 -1.22
CA VAL A 169 14.29 -15.09 -2.32
C VAL A 169 13.60 -14.98 -3.69
N GLY A 170 12.58 -15.79 -3.94
CA GLY A 170 11.82 -15.76 -5.20
C GLY A 170 11.18 -14.40 -5.48
N PRO A 171 10.42 -13.82 -4.52
CA PRO A 171 9.88 -12.47 -4.65
C PRO A 171 10.93 -11.38 -4.89
N VAL A 172 12.07 -11.44 -4.19
CA VAL A 172 13.16 -10.46 -4.38
C VAL A 172 13.81 -10.62 -5.77
N GLN A 173 13.92 -11.84 -6.31
CA GLN A 173 14.37 -12.05 -7.69
C GLN A 173 13.36 -11.48 -8.72
N GLN A 174 12.05 -11.62 -8.47
CA GLN A 174 11.03 -11.00 -9.33
C GLN A 174 11.11 -9.48 -9.29
N ALA A 175 11.30 -8.89 -8.11
CA ALA A 175 11.56 -7.46 -7.97
C ALA A 175 12.83 -7.05 -8.73
N LEU A 176 13.95 -7.78 -8.58
CA LEU A 176 15.18 -7.53 -9.32
C LEU A 176 14.97 -7.56 -10.85
N SER A 177 14.21 -8.53 -11.36
CA SER A 177 13.88 -8.63 -12.78
C SER A 177 13.09 -7.40 -13.26
N ALA A 178 12.13 -6.91 -12.47
CA ALA A 178 11.37 -5.71 -12.79
C ALA A 178 12.26 -4.46 -12.77
N GLU A 179 13.20 -4.36 -11.81
CA GLU A 179 14.17 -3.26 -11.76
C GLU A 179 15.10 -3.24 -12.98
N HIS A 180 15.55 -4.42 -13.46
CA HIS A 180 16.33 -4.50 -14.70
C HIS A 180 15.53 -4.06 -15.92
N ALA A 181 14.28 -4.52 -16.05
CA ALA A 181 13.39 -4.12 -17.13
C ALA A 181 13.16 -2.60 -17.12
N ALA A 182 12.89 -2.02 -15.95
CA ALA A 182 12.69 -0.58 -15.81
C ALA A 182 13.93 0.22 -16.21
N LEU A 183 15.13 -0.18 -15.76
CA LEU A 183 16.38 0.49 -16.16
C LEU A 183 16.62 0.44 -17.66
N TRP A 184 16.32 -0.70 -18.29
CA TRP A 184 16.40 -0.83 -19.74
C TRP A 184 15.42 0.11 -20.44
N ILE A 185 14.17 0.20 -19.95
CA ILE A 185 13.14 1.11 -20.49
C ILE A 185 13.57 2.57 -20.34
N TYR A 186 14.08 2.99 -19.18
CA TYR A 186 14.58 4.36 -18.95
C TYR A 186 15.73 4.71 -19.91
N GLY A 187 16.61 3.74 -20.21
CA GLY A 187 17.63 3.88 -21.24
C GLY A 187 17.04 4.05 -22.64
N LEU A 188 16.11 3.19 -23.03
CA LEU A 188 15.44 3.21 -24.34
C LEU A 188 14.73 4.56 -24.60
N VAL A 189 13.91 5.01 -23.67
CA VAL A 189 13.04 6.18 -23.88
C VAL A 189 13.80 7.50 -23.94
N SER A 190 15.04 7.55 -23.42
CA SER A 190 15.88 8.74 -23.48
C SER A 190 16.13 9.23 -24.92
N ALA A 191 16.08 8.32 -25.91
CA ALA A 191 16.20 8.65 -27.33
C ALA A 191 14.92 9.26 -27.94
N PHE A 192 13.76 9.10 -27.30
CA PHE A 192 12.46 9.53 -27.81
C PHE A 192 11.89 10.76 -27.08
N LEU A 193 12.40 11.07 -25.89
CA LEU A 193 11.90 12.14 -25.04
C LEU A 193 12.64 13.46 -25.28
N PRO A 194 11.94 14.61 -25.30
CA PRO A 194 12.60 15.91 -25.37
C PRO A 194 13.36 16.22 -24.07
N GLY A 195 14.34 17.12 -24.17
CA GLY A 195 15.26 17.44 -23.06
C GLY A 195 14.57 17.93 -21.76
N THR A 196 13.33 18.40 -21.83
CA THR A 196 12.51 18.77 -20.66
C THR A 196 12.24 17.59 -19.72
N TYR A 197 12.34 16.34 -20.20
CA TYR A 197 12.17 15.14 -19.37
C TYR A 197 13.48 14.59 -18.78
N SER A 198 14.63 15.17 -19.12
CA SER A 198 15.95 14.63 -18.71
C SER A 198 16.07 14.48 -17.18
N ALA A 199 15.54 15.45 -16.42
CA ALA A 199 15.55 15.38 -14.96
C ALA A 199 14.70 14.22 -14.42
N GLY A 200 13.50 14.01 -14.97
CA GLY A 200 12.62 12.89 -14.58
C GLY A 200 13.18 11.53 -14.96
N VAL A 201 13.83 11.43 -16.13
CA VAL A 201 14.54 10.22 -16.58
C VAL A 201 15.73 9.92 -15.67
N ALA A 202 16.54 10.92 -15.33
CA ALA A 202 17.69 10.76 -14.44
C ALA A 202 17.25 10.36 -13.01
N GLU A 203 16.22 11.01 -12.46
CA GLU A 203 15.65 10.67 -11.15
C GLU A 203 15.14 9.22 -11.13
N GLY A 204 14.36 8.80 -12.15
CA GLY A 204 13.87 7.43 -12.25
C GLY A 204 15.00 6.41 -12.38
N THR A 205 15.97 6.68 -13.26
CA THR A 205 17.15 5.81 -13.44
C THR A 205 17.91 5.62 -12.14
N SER A 206 18.19 6.69 -11.40
CA SER A 206 18.92 6.62 -10.12
C SER A 206 18.16 5.77 -9.10
N GLU A 207 16.85 5.98 -8.95
CA GLU A 207 16.08 5.21 -7.97
C GLU A 207 15.94 3.73 -8.33
N HIS A 208 15.80 3.39 -9.62
CA HIS A 208 15.79 1.99 -10.06
C HIS A 208 17.16 1.33 -9.88
N GLN A 209 18.27 2.08 -10.04
CA GLN A 209 19.62 1.59 -9.73
C GLN A 209 19.77 1.28 -8.24
N ASP A 210 19.33 2.19 -7.36
CA ASP A 210 19.38 1.98 -5.91
C ASP A 210 18.58 0.73 -5.49
N ARG A 211 17.39 0.54 -6.07
CA ARG A 211 16.53 -0.63 -5.83
C ARG A 211 17.15 -1.93 -6.36
N ARG A 212 17.65 -1.94 -7.60
CA ARG A 212 18.38 -3.09 -8.17
C ARG A 212 19.55 -3.48 -7.27
N ASP A 213 20.37 -2.51 -6.87
CA ASP A 213 21.55 -2.76 -6.06
C ASP A 213 21.18 -3.24 -4.65
N ALA A 214 20.05 -2.79 -4.10
CA ALA A 214 19.49 -3.32 -2.87
C ALA A 214 19.10 -4.80 -3.02
N CYS A 215 18.39 -5.19 -4.09
CA CYS A 215 18.06 -6.59 -4.37
C CYS A 215 19.31 -7.46 -4.51
N VAL A 216 20.29 -7.02 -5.31
CA VAL A 216 21.57 -7.72 -5.50
C VAL A 216 22.27 -7.96 -4.17
N ARG A 217 22.38 -6.94 -3.31
CA ARG A 217 22.97 -7.07 -1.98
C ARG A 217 22.21 -8.06 -1.09
N MET A 218 20.88 -7.97 -1.06
CA MET A 218 20.05 -8.87 -0.24
C MET A 218 20.16 -10.33 -0.66
N LEU A 219 20.18 -10.61 -1.98
CA LEU A 219 20.34 -11.96 -2.52
C LEU A 219 21.74 -12.52 -2.27
N THR A 220 22.78 -11.72 -2.54
CA THR A 220 24.17 -12.13 -2.32
C THR A 220 24.45 -12.42 -0.85
N ALA A 221 23.87 -11.64 0.07
CA ALA A 221 24.03 -11.83 1.51
C ALA A 221 23.52 -13.19 2.03
N VAL A 222 22.61 -13.84 1.29
CA VAL A 222 22.09 -15.18 1.60
C VAL A 222 22.68 -16.27 0.68
N GLY A 223 23.75 -15.95 -0.05
CA GLY A 223 24.45 -16.89 -0.93
C GLY A 223 23.71 -17.25 -2.22
N VAL A 224 22.72 -16.44 -2.62
CA VAL A 224 21.96 -16.62 -3.86
C VAL A 224 22.56 -15.75 -4.96
N GLU A 225 22.82 -16.36 -6.11
CA GLU A 225 23.27 -15.64 -7.31
C GLU A 225 22.14 -14.71 -7.82
N PRO A 226 22.35 -13.39 -7.91
CA PRO A 226 21.37 -12.47 -8.44
C PRO A 226 21.07 -12.75 -9.92
N GLY A 227 19.80 -12.72 -10.32
CA GLY A 227 19.43 -12.78 -11.74
C GLY A 227 20.08 -11.62 -12.50
N VAL A 228 20.60 -11.89 -13.69
CA VAL A 228 21.25 -10.87 -14.54
C VAL A 228 20.22 -10.10 -15.37
N ALA A 229 20.62 -8.94 -15.89
CA ALA A 229 19.79 -8.20 -16.83
C ALA A 229 19.76 -8.92 -18.19
N GLU A 230 18.59 -8.96 -18.81
CA GLU A 230 18.45 -9.42 -20.19
C GLU A 230 19.01 -8.38 -21.16
N PRO A 231 19.50 -8.79 -22.34
CA PRO A 231 20.01 -7.85 -23.34
C PRO A 231 18.92 -6.93 -23.91
N ALA A 232 17.66 -7.38 -23.90
CA ALA A 232 16.49 -6.61 -24.31
C ALA A 232 15.23 -7.09 -23.61
N TYR A 233 14.27 -6.17 -23.46
CA TYR A 233 12.96 -6.45 -22.88
C TYR A 233 11.86 -6.13 -23.90
N LEU A 234 10.76 -6.88 -23.86
CA LEU A 234 9.60 -6.62 -24.71
C LEU A 234 8.76 -5.50 -24.11
N THR A 235 8.42 -4.51 -24.93
CA THR A 235 7.46 -3.46 -24.55
C THR A 235 6.06 -3.88 -24.99
N PRO A 236 4.99 -3.57 -24.23
CA PRO A 236 3.62 -3.98 -24.59
C PRO A 236 3.15 -3.41 -25.93
N GLN A 237 3.65 -2.21 -26.27
CA GLN A 237 3.44 -1.55 -27.55
C GLN A 237 4.78 -1.02 -28.08
N PRO A 238 4.96 -0.89 -29.40
CA PRO A 238 6.15 -0.28 -29.97
C PRO A 238 6.38 1.15 -29.47
N VAL A 239 7.61 1.47 -29.09
CA VAL A 239 8.03 2.84 -28.73
C VAL A 239 8.48 3.56 -30.00
N THR A 240 7.69 4.52 -30.46
CA THR A 240 7.90 5.18 -31.76
C THR A 240 7.92 6.70 -31.68
N ASP A 241 7.51 7.27 -30.55
CA ASP A 241 7.44 8.70 -30.30
C ASP A 241 7.51 9.03 -28.80
N ALA A 242 7.46 10.31 -28.45
CA ALA A 242 7.49 10.75 -27.06
C ALA A 242 6.28 10.27 -26.24
N THR A 243 5.10 10.07 -26.85
CA THR A 243 3.90 9.64 -26.14
C THR A 243 3.99 8.17 -25.75
N SER A 244 4.27 7.30 -26.72
CA SER A 244 4.55 5.88 -26.48
C SER A 244 5.73 5.66 -25.55
N ALA A 245 6.74 6.54 -25.57
CA ALA A 245 7.83 6.55 -24.61
C ALA A 245 7.36 6.82 -23.16
N LYS A 246 6.51 7.84 -22.95
CA LYS A 246 5.94 8.12 -21.61
C LYS A 246 5.07 6.96 -21.11
N SER A 247 4.26 6.37 -22.00
CA SER A 247 3.39 5.23 -21.69
C SER A 247 4.17 3.96 -21.31
N VAL A 248 5.28 3.67 -22.00
CA VAL A 248 6.09 2.49 -21.64
C VAL A 248 6.80 2.69 -20.30
N VAL A 249 7.22 3.91 -19.95
CA VAL A 249 7.74 4.17 -18.59
C VAL A 249 6.64 3.98 -17.55
N ALA A 250 5.45 4.53 -17.79
CA ALA A 250 4.30 4.30 -16.90
C ALA A 250 3.99 2.82 -16.67
N THR A 251 4.14 1.99 -17.71
CA THR A 251 3.99 0.53 -17.61
C THR A 251 5.10 -0.06 -16.72
N ALA A 252 6.37 0.31 -16.95
CA ALA A 252 7.50 -0.18 -16.15
C ALA A 252 7.34 0.13 -14.65
N GLU A 253 6.83 1.32 -14.33
CA GLU A 253 6.54 1.72 -12.94
C GLU A 253 5.41 0.89 -12.32
N ALA A 254 4.38 0.55 -13.10
CA ALA A 254 3.28 -0.29 -12.65
C ALA A 254 3.73 -1.74 -12.42
N ASP A 255 4.60 -2.27 -13.28
CA ASP A 255 5.20 -3.59 -13.15
C ASP A 255 6.13 -3.65 -11.93
N ALA A 256 6.96 -2.63 -11.72
CA ALA A 256 7.79 -2.50 -10.52
C ALA A 256 6.94 -2.44 -9.24
N ALA A 257 5.90 -1.60 -9.21
CA ALA A 257 4.97 -1.53 -8.07
C ALA A 257 4.32 -2.90 -7.78
N THR A 258 3.97 -3.65 -8.82
CA THR A 258 3.40 -5.00 -8.71
C THR A 258 4.42 -6.01 -8.17
N ALA A 259 5.66 -5.98 -8.65
CA ALA A 259 6.70 -6.88 -8.17
C ALA A 259 7.03 -6.64 -6.69
N TRP A 260 7.14 -5.37 -6.27
CA TRP A 260 7.35 -5.01 -4.86
C TRP A 260 6.17 -5.35 -3.96
N ARG A 261 4.93 -5.25 -4.46
CA ARG A 261 3.76 -5.79 -3.77
C ARG A 261 3.86 -7.31 -3.58
N GLY A 262 4.36 -8.03 -4.58
CA GLY A 262 4.62 -9.47 -4.50
C GLY A 262 5.58 -9.86 -3.36
N VAL A 263 6.58 -9.01 -3.06
CA VAL A 263 7.46 -9.17 -1.89
C VAL A 263 6.67 -9.05 -0.58
N LEU A 264 5.84 -8.01 -0.45
CA LEU A 264 4.98 -7.77 0.72
C LEU A 264 4.00 -8.92 0.98
N GLU A 265 3.48 -9.53 -0.09
CA GLU A 265 2.52 -10.65 -0.06
C GLU A 265 3.16 -11.99 0.31
N GLN A 266 4.49 -12.08 0.38
CA GLN A 266 5.20 -13.35 0.55
C GLN A 266 6.20 -13.36 1.71
N THR A 267 6.42 -12.23 2.39
CA THR A 267 7.33 -12.13 3.54
C THR A 267 6.61 -11.70 4.82
N ASP A 268 7.07 -12.18 5.98
CA ASP A 268 6.71 -11.65 7.30
C ASP A 268 7.82 -10.79 7.93
N ASP A 269 8.96 -10.62 7.24
CA ASP A 269 10.07 -9.81 7.74
C ASP A 269 9.74 -8.32 7.64
N ALA A 270 9.71 -7.64 8.80
CA ALA A 270 9.30 -6.23 8.88
C ALA A 270 10.27 -5.29 8.14
N ALA A 271 11.58 -5.57 8.16
CA ALA A 271 12.56 -4.73 7.49
C ALA A 271 12.43 -4.84 5.96
N LEU A 272 12.23 -6.06 5.45
CA LEU A 272 11.99 -6.29 4.03
C LEU A 272 10.64 -5.69 3.59
N ARG A 273 9.60 -5.75 4.42
CA ARG A 273 8.34 -5.06 4.15
C ARG A 273 8.51 -3.55 4.05
N GLU A 274 9.33 -2.94 4.91
CA GLU A 274 9.61 -1.51 4.81
C GLU A 274 10.30 -1.16 3.48
N VAL A 275 11.31 -1.93 3.09
CA VAL A 275 12.01 -1.79 1.79
C VAL A 275 11.01 -1.87 0.63
N ALA A 276 10.20 -2.92 0.61
CA ALA A 276 9.24 -3.18 -0.47
C ALA A 276 8.13 -2.11 -0.52
N LEU A 277 7.63 -1.66 0.63
CA LEU A 277 6.63 -0.59 0.71
C LEU A 277 7.18 0.72 0.11
N LYS A 278 8.41 1.11 0.47
CA LYS A 278 9.03 2.33 -0.08
C LYS A 278 9.17 2.25 -1.60
N ALA A 279 9.62 1.12 -2.10
CA ALA A 279 9.79 0.88 -3.54
C ALA A 279 8.44 0.90 -4.29
N LEU A 280 7.41 0.28 -3.75
CA LEU A 280 6.04 0.32 -4.29
C LEU A 280 5.51 1.75 -4.35
N LEU A 281 5.63 2.50 -3.26
CA LEU A 281 5.14 3.89 -3.19
C LEU A 281 5.89 4.80 -4.16
N ALA A 282 7.20 4.63 -4.31
CA ALA A 282 8.02 5.41 -5.24
C ALA A 282 7.57 5.14 -6.69
N SER A 283 7.41 3.86 -7.05
CA SER A 283 7.00 3.44 -8.39
C SER A 283 5.57 3.90 -8.70
N ALA A 284 4.62 3.72 -7.77
CA ALA A 284 3.23 4.18 -7.97
C ALA A 284 3.14 5.70 -8.21
N ARG A 285 3.89 6.50 -7.46
CA ARG A 285 3.95 7.97 -7.66
C ARG A 285 4.53 8.31 -9.03
N ARG A 286 5.67 7.70 -9.37
CA ARG A 286 6.39 7.96 -10.62
C ARG A 286 5.55 7.55 -11.84
N GLY A 287 4.93 6.37 -11.78
CA GLY A 287 4.00 5.86 -12.78
C GLY A 287 2.86 6.84 -13.06
N THR A 288 2.18 7.36 -12.03
CA THR A 288 1.11 8.34 -12.23
C THR A 288 1.60 9.60 -12.94
N ARG A 289 2.77 10.14 -12.60
CA ARG A 289 3.33 11.33 -13.30
C ARG A 289 3.59 11.05 -14.78
N TRP A 290 4.08 9.85 -15.12
CA TRP A 290 4.30 9.44 -16.51
C TRP A 290 2.99 9.22 -17.27
N ARG A 291 1.97 8.64 -16.62
CA ARG A 291 0.61 8.50 -17.18
C ARG A 291 -0.01 9.87 -17.47
N GLU A 292 0.09 10.81 -16.54
CA GLU A 292 -0.39 12.19 -16.72
C GLU A 292 0.31 12.84 -17.91
N ALA A 293 1.64 12.73 -17.97
CA ALA A 293 2.41 13.27 -19.07
C ALA A 293 2.06 12.61 -20.42
N ALA A 294 1.68 11.33 -20.43
CA ALA A 294 1.23 10.60 -21.61
C ALA A 294 -0.22 10.94 -22.02
N GLY A 295 -1.00 11.60 -21.16
CA GLY A 295 -2.42 11.85 -21.38
C GLY A 295 -3.30 10.62 -21.14
N GLU A 296 -2.83 9.66 -20.34
CA GLU A 296 -3.57 8.43 -20.03
C GLU A 296 -4.65 8.65 -18.97
N GLN A 297 -5.78 7.96 -19.15
CA GLN A 297 -6.93 7.99 -18.24
C GLN A 297 -7.33 6.56 -17.84
N PRO A 298 -7.63 6.29 -16.54
CA PRO A 298 -7.41 7.20 -15.42
C PRO A 298 -5.91 7.48 -15.22
N THR A 299 -5.59 8.68 -14.73
CA THR A 299 -4.21 9.13 -14.54
C THR A 299 -3.52 8.30 -13.46
N ALA A 300 -4.16 8.14 -12.29
CA ALA A 300 -3.72 7.19 -11.27
C ALA A 300 -4.36 5.82 -11.48
N ILE A 301 -3.55 4.76 -11.51
CA ILE A 301 -4.05 3.39 -11.49
C ILE A 301 -4.66 3.11 -10.11
N VAL A 302 -5.86 2.52 -10.10
CA VAL A 302 -6.50 2.07 -8.86
C VAL A 302 -5.74 0.86 -8.31
N LEU A 303 -5.33 0.90 -7.05
CA LEU A 303 -4.58 -0.16 -6.37
C LEU A 303 -5.25 -0.55 -5.04
N PRO A 304 -5.58 -1.82 -4.79
CA PRO A 304 -5.42 -2.96 -5.70
C PRO A 304 -6.32 -2.78 -6.93
N GLY A 305 -5.80 -3.12 -8.11
CA GLY A 305 -6.62 -3.11 -9.32
C GLY A 305 -7.87 -3.97 -9.13
N SER A 306 -8.88 -3.81 -9.99
CA SER A 306 -9.93 -4.82 -10.05
C SER A 306 -9.27 -6.17 -10.25
N ALA A 307 -9.65 -7.16 -9.42
CA ALA A 307 -9.27 -8.54 -9.65
C ALA A 307 -9.77 -8.91 -11.05
N GLN A 308 -8.88 -8.88 -12.03
CA GLN A 308 -9.19 -9.40 -13.35
C GLN A 308 -9.10 -10.91 -13.22
N SER A 309 -10.28 -11.52 -13.07
CA SER A 309 -10.55 -12.95 -13.24
C SER A 309 -10.27 -13.40 -14.67
#